data_AF-A0A399XAR3-F1
#
_entry.id   AF-A0A399XAR3-F1
#
_cell.length_a   1.000
_cell.length_b   1.000
_cell.length_c   1.000
_cell.angle_alpha   90.00
_cell.angle_beta   90.00
_cell.angle_gamma   90.00
#
_symmetry.space_group_name_H-M   'P 1'
#
loop_
_entity.id
_entity.type
_entity.pdbx_description
1 polymer ?
#
loop_
_entity_poly.entity_id
_entity_poly.type
_entity_poly.pdbx_seq_one_letter_code
_entity_poly.pdbx_strand_id
1 'polypeptide(L)'
;MKSIRTALLLSLATSAILATASFQGHTLKFSGKAGDVSTYRLTGEFEAQGMTVGLSALLKSKIVSVDANGDYTVEEEQSSMVITFGGQEMPMPPSPPTRSKMKANGEVISITGDDSGEDSYRAAALTSFYYPSKAINVGDSWTFEGKGDDKLGIKPFTATYKFEAVETVGKYETAKISYTVKETGGSIPATAKGLIWLDTKASEMIKLESAWENFPTPGAPEPITGKIKVEKVD
;
A
#
# COMPACT_ATOMS: atom_id res chain seq x y z
N MET A 1 4.17 -77.17 -43.11
CA MET A 1 3.70 -75.84 -42.70
C MET A 1 3.74 -75.75 -41.17
N LYS A 2 4.79 -75.11 -40.64
CA LYS A 2 4.98 -74.65 -39.25
C LYS A 2 4.49 -73.18 -39.22
N SER A 3 3.98 -72.51 -38.19
CA SER A 3 4.01 -72.68 -36.73
C SER A 3 3.27 -71.49 -36.06
N ILE A 4 2.65 -71.73 -34.90
CA ILE A 4 2.68 -70.90 -33.65
C ILE A 4 2.01 -69.50 -33.68
N ARG A 5 0.82 -69.34 -33.06
CA ARG A 5 0.50 -68.70 -31.74
C ARG A 5 1.01 -67.27 -31.54
N THR A 6 0.13 -66.35 -31.11
CA THR A 6 0.17 -65.61 -29.80
C THR A 6 -0.79 -64.40 -29.83
N ALA A 7 -1.54 -64.23 -28.73
CA ALA A 7 -2.51 -63.15 -28.49
C ALA A 7 -1.85 -61.82 -28.11
N LEU A 8 -2.56 -60.69 -28.27
CA LEU A 8 -2.23 -59.46 -27.55
C LEU A 8 -3.51 -58.69 -27.14
N LEU A 9 -3.81 -58.73 -25.85
CA LEU A 9 -4.74 -57.85 -25.15
C LEU A 9 -4.07 -56.48 -25.01
N LEU A 10 -4.69 -55.44 -25.55
CA LEU A 10 -4.23 -54.05 -25.41
C LEU A 10 -4.93 -53.40 -24.21
N SER A 11 -4.25 -53.34 -23.07
CA SER A 11 -4.68 -52.55 -21.91
C SER A 11 -4.24 -51.09 -22.10
N LEU A 12 -5.19 -50.18 -22.27
CA LEU A 12 -4.94 -48.73 -22.36
C LEU A 12 -4.84 -48.17 -20.93
N ALA A 13 -3.62 -47.83 -20.48
CA ALA A 13 -3.40 -47.12 -19.23
C ALA A 13 -3.39 -45.60 -19.50
N THR A 14 -4.47 -44.90 -19.15
CA THR A 14 -4.55 -43.44 -19.19
C THR A 14 -3.90 -42.87 -17.93
N SER A 15 -2.64 -42.44 -18.03
CA SER A 15 -1.99 -41.63 -16.99
C SER A 15 -2.53 -40.20 -17.05
N ALA A 16 -3.39 -39.84 -16.10
CA ALA A 16 -3.75 -38.45 -15.83
C ALA A 16 -2.55 -37.76 -15.16
N ILE A 17 -1.81 -36.95 -15.93
CA ILE A 17 -0.80 -36.04 -15.39
C ILE A 17 -1.56 -34.88 -14.75
N LEU A 18 -1.76 -34.95 -13.43
CA LEU A 18 -2.13 -33.77 -12.65
C LEU A 18 -0.93 -32.81 -12.69
N ALA A 19 -1.04 -31.77 -13.51
CA ALA A 19 -0.14 -30.63 -13.43
C ALA A 19 -0.39 -29.97 -12.07
N THR A 20 0.43 -30.30 -11.08
CA THR A 20 0.58 -29.48 -9.89
C THR A 20 1.19 -28.17 -10.36
N ALA A 21 0.35 -27.17 -10.64
CA ALA A 21 0.82 -25.79 -10.67
C ALA A 21 1.54 -25.60 -9.34
N SER A 22 2.86 -25.44 -9.40
CA SER A 22 3.68 -25.12 -8.24
C SER A 22 3.21 -23.75 -7.75
N PHE A 23 2.29 -23.74 -6.78
CA PHE A 23 1.90 -22.55 -6.05
C PHE A 23 3.12 -22.09 -5.25
N GLN A 24 3.98 -21.31 -5.90
CA GLN A 24 5.03 -20.57 -5.21
C GLN A 24 4.35 -19.37 -4.56
N GLY A 25 4.27 -19.37 -3.22
CA GLY A 25 3.78 -18.23 -2.48
C GLY A 25 4.56 -16.96 -2.83
N HIS A 26 3.86 -15.83 -2.90
CA HIS A 26 4.44 -14.53 -3.16
C HIS A 26 5.05 -13.95 -1.88
N THR A 27 6.32 -13.57 -1.95
CA THR A 27 6.96 -12.83 -0.86
C THR A 27 6.78 -11.33 -1.11
N LEU A 28 5.83 -10.72 -0.40
CA LEU A 28 5.68 -9.27 -0.37
C LEU A 28 6.65 -8.70 0.65
N LYS A 29 7.60 -7.89 0.19
CA LYS A 29 8.57 -7.18 1.04
C LYS A 29 9.05 -5.93 0.33
N PHE A 30 9.35 -4.88 1.08
CA PHE A 30 10.04 -3.73 0.52
C PHE A 30 11.38 -4.16 -0.10
N SER A 31 11.64 -3.72 -1.33
CA SER A 31 12.88 -4.04 -2.05
C SER A 31 13.42 -2.89 -2.89
N GLY A 32 12.97 -1.67 -2.60
CA GLY A 32 13.53 -0.46 -3.18
C GLY A 32 15.00 -0.31 -2.84
N LYS A 33 15.71 0.46 -3.66
CA LYS A 33 17.15 0.73 -3.54
C LYS A 33 17.38 2.22 -3.38
N ALA A 34 18.47 2.59 -2.71
CA ALA A 34 18.88 3.98 -2.63
C ALA A 34 18.98 4.60 -4.04
N GLY A 35 18.34 5.74 -4.23
CA GLY A 35 18.24 6.44 -5.51
C GLY A 35 17.02 6.09 -6.34
N ASP A 36 16.23 5.07 -5.99
CA ASP A 36 14.96 4.79 -6.66
C ASP A 36 14.01 5.98 -6.46
N VAL A 37 13.36 6.41 -7.54
CA VAL A 37 12.43 7.53 -7.57
C VAL A 37 11.12 7.09 -8.21
N SER A 38 10.02 7.45 -7.57
CA SER A 38 8.67 7.15 -8.02
C SER A 38 7.83 8.41 -7.96
N THR A 39 7.13 8.72 -9.04
CA THR A 39 6.16 9.82 -9.06
C THR A 39 4.76 9.25 -9.06
N TYR A 40 3.86 9.89 -8.34
CA TYR A 40 2.47 9.50 -8.19
C TYR A 40 1.56 10.70 -8.43
N ARG A 41 0.40 10.42 -9.01
CA ARG A 41 -0.72 11.34 -9.03
C ARG A 41 -1.66 10.99 -7.90
N LEU A 42 -1.89 11.94 -7.01
CA LEU A 42 -2.90 11.89 -5.98
C LEU A 42 -4.14 12.63 -6.49
N THR A 43 -5.31 12.03 -6.32
CA THR A 43 -6.61 12.69 -6.44
C THR A 43 -7.49 12.30 -5.26
N GLY A 44 -8.33 13.21 -4.77
CA GLY A 44 -9.23 12.91 -3.67
C GLY A 44 -10.47 13.77 -3.66
N GLU A 45 -11.48 13.28 -2.95
CA GLU A 45 -12.72 13.98 -2.65
C GLU A 45 -13.00 13.84 -1.15
N PHE A 46 -13.21 14.97 -0.48
CA PHE A 46 -13.43 15.04 0.96
C PHE A 46 -14.67 15.86 1.27
N GLU A 47 -15.26 15.62 2.44
CA GLU A 47 -16.35 16.45 2.94
C GLU A 47 -15.80 17.53 3.88
N ALA A 48 -16.10 18.79 3.59
CA ALA A 48 -15.82 19.90 4.49
C ALA A 48 -16.99 20.88 4.49
N GLN A 49 -17.51 21.22 5.68
CA GLN A 49 -18.62 22.18 5.84
C GLN A 49 -19.86 21.84 4.97
N GLY A 50 -20.15 20.56 4.77
CA GLY A 50 -21.28 20.10 3.94
C GLY A 50 -21.08 20.23 2.43
N MET A 51 -19.86 20.55 1.98
CA MET A 51 -19.48 20.60 0.57
C MET A 51 -18.41 19.56 0.24
N THR A 52 -18.42 19.09 -1.00
CA THR A 52 -17.34 18.25 -1.54
C THR A 52 -16.15 19.13 -1.91
N VAL A 53 -14.99 18.78 -1.38
CA VAL A 53 -13.69 19.40 -1.67
C VAL A 53 -12.86 18.41 -2.48
N GLY A 54 -12.47 18.83 -3.68
CA GLY A 54 -11.57 18.08 -4.54
C GLY A 54 -10.11 18.37 -4.19
N LEU A 55 -9.26 17.36 -4.36
CA LEU A 55 -7.81 17.47 -4.24
C LEU A 55 -7.17 16.83 -5.48
N SER A 56 -6.14 17.46 -6.02
CA SER A 56 -5.16 16.81 -6.88
C SER A 56 -3.76 17.26 -6.54
N ALA A 57 -2.78 16.35 -6.58
CA ALA A 57 -1.37 16.67 -6.37
C ALA A 57 -0.46 15.68 -7.12
N LEU A 58 0.80 16.05 -7.28
CA LEU A 58 1.88 15.13 -7.64
C LEU A 58 2.74 14.86 -6.41
N LEU A 59 2.95 13.59 -6.11
CA LEU A 59 3.83 13.13 -5.04
C LEU A 59 5.06 12.51 -5.66
N LYS A 60 6.24 12.91 -5.21
CA LYS A 60 7.49 12.29 -5.60
C LYS A 60 8.12 11.65 -4.38
N SER A 61 8.36 10.35 -4.47
CA SER A 61 8.97 9.54 -3.43
C SER A 61 10.36 9.11 -3.89
N LYS A 62 11.36 9.32 -3.06
CA LYS A 62 12.75 8.93 -3.31
C LYS A 62 13.27 8.08 -2.16
N ILE A 63 13.76 6.89 -2.45
CA ILE A 63 14.47 6.09 -1.46
C ILE A 63 15.87 6.69 -1.27
N VAL A 64 16.13 7.24 -0.09
CA VAL A 64 17.40 7.91 0.24
C VAL A 64 18.45 6.90 0.65
N SER A 65 18.08 5.94 1.50
CA SER A 65 18.98 4.90 1.99
C SER A 65 18.21 3.62 2.31
N VAL A 66 18.93 2.49 2.28
CA VAL A 66 18.46 1.20 2.78
C VAL A 66 19.56 0.63 3.66
N ASP A 67 19.24 0.41 4.93
CA ASP A 67 20.14 -0.10 5.95
C ASP A 67 20.27 -1.63 5.79
N ALA A 68 21.31 -2.22 6.37
CA ALA A 68 21.59 -3.66 6.23
C ALA A 68 20.50 -4.57 6.83
N ASN A 69 19.71 -4.06 7.79
CA ASN A 69 18.57 -4.76 8.38
C ASN A 69 17.27 -4.62 7.55
N GLY A 70 17.31 -3.89 6.44
CA GLY A 70 16.17 -3.62 5.56
C GLY A 70 15.35 -2.40 5.93
N ASP A 71 15.68 -1.69 7.02
CA ASP A 71 15.10 -0.38 7.31
C ASP A 71 15.51 0.60 6.21
N TYR A 72 14.68 1.60 5.94
CA TYR A 72 14.92 2.51 4.83
C TYR A 72 14.49 3.94 5.16
N THR A 73 15.11 4.89 4.48
CA THR A 73 14.71 6.29 4.54
C THR A 73 14.11 6.68 3.21
N VAL A 74 12.91 7.27 3.24
CA VAL A 74 12.24 7.84 2.08
C VAL A 74 12.13 9.35 2.24
N GLU A 75 12.36 10.07 1.15
CA GLU A 75 12.10 11.50 1.02
C GLU A 75 10.87 11.69 0.14
N GLU A 76 9.90 12.45 0.62
CA GLU A 76 8.64 12.72 -0.06
C GLU A 76 8.52 14.22 -0.35
N GLU A 77 8.19 14.54 -1.60
CA GLU A 77 7.99 15.89 -2.09
C GLU A 77 6.60 15.99 -2.71
N GLN A 78 5.81 16.96 -2.25
CA GLN A 78 4.50 17.26 -2.82
C GLN A 78 4.58 18.51 -3.70
N SER A 79 4.04 18.41 -4.91
CA SER A 79 4.00 19.51 -5.86
C SER A 79 2.66 19.58 -6.59
N SER A 80 2.41 20.69 -7.26
CA SER A 80 1.22 20.88 -8.12
C SER A 80 -0.09 20.59 -7.40
N MET A 81 -0.18 20.93 -6.12
CA MET A 81 -1.38 20.71 -5.34
C MET A 81 -2.46 21.72 -5.74
N VAL A 82 -3.63 21.22 -6.07
CA VAL A 82 -4.83 22.00 -6.40
C VAL A 82 -5.96 21.53 -5.49
N ILE A 83 -6.59 22.47 -4.82
CA ILE A 83 -7.84 22.24 -4.07
C ILE A 83 -8.99 22.79 -4.90
N THR A 84 -10.01 21.96 -5.15
CA THR A 84 -11.24 22.39 -5.81
C THR A 84 -12.34 22.58 -4.78
N PHE A 85 -12.83 23.80 -4.63
CA PHE A 85 -13.89 24.14 -3.67
C PHE A 85 -15.01 24.89 -4.39
N GLY A 86 -16.23 24.35 -4.38
CA GLY A 86 -17.36 24.97 -5.09
C GLY A 86 -17.12 25.14 -6.60
N GLY A 87 -16.32 24.27 -7.22
CA GLY A 87 -15.94 24.35 -8.62
C GLY A 87 -14.83 25.35 -8.95
N GLN A 88 -14.28 26.05 -7.95
CA GLN A 88 -13.13 26.93 -8.11
C GLN A 88 -11.84 26.19 -7.77
N GLU A 89 -10.84 26.29 -8.63
CA GLU A 89 -9.50 25.74 -8.39
C GLU A 89 -8.63 26.74 -7.63
N MET A 90 -8.02 26.27 -6.54
CA MET A 90 -7.10 27.02 -5.71
C MET A 90 -5.75 26.29 -5.70
N PRO A 91 -4.73 26.79 -6.43
CA PRO A 91 -3.40 26.23 -6.38
C PRO A 91 -2.77 26.51 -5.01
N MET A 92 -2.15 25.50 -4.43
CA MET A 92 -1.44 25.59 -3.16
C MET A 92 0.07 25.68 -3.42
N PRO A 93 0.83 26.42 -2.58
CA PRO A 93 2.28 26.42 -2.66
C PRO A 93 2.82 25.00 -2.40
N PRO A 94 3.98 24.63 -2.98
CA PRO A 94 4.62 23.36 -2.67
C PRO A 94 5.03 23.31 -1.20
N SER A 95 4.90 22.14 -0.59
CA SER A 95 5.41 21.88 0.77
C SER A 95 6.89 21.51 0.71
N PRO A 96 7.70 21.89 1.71
CA PRO A 96 9.04 21.38 1.88
C PRO A 96 9.05 19.84 1.93
N PRO A 97 10.09 19.15 1.43
CA PRO A 97 10.16 17.71 1.50
C PRO A 97 10.19 17.20 2.94
N THR A 98 9.51 16.08 3.18
CA THR A 98 9.59 15.34 4.44
C THR A 98 10.47 14.11 4.27
N ARG A 99 11.11 13.66 5.35
CA ARG A 99 11.89 12.43 5.38
C ARG A 99 11.39 11.50 6.45
N SER A 100 11.03 10.29 6.04
CA SER A 100 10.53 9.25 6.91
C SER A 100 11.52 8.10 6.95
N LYS A 101 11.97 7.72 8.15
CA LYS A 101 12.68 6.46 8.38
C LYS A 101 11.65 5.40 8.74
N MET A 102 11.70 4.29 8.03
CA MET A 102 10.75 3.17 8.11
C MET A 102 11.50 1.89 8.46
N LYS A 103 10.86 1.02 9.23
CA LYS A 103 11.31 -0.36 9.41
C LYS A 103 11.05 -1.17 8.15
N ALA A 104 11.79 -2.26 7.97
CA ALA A 104 11.59 -3.21 6.87
C ALA A 104 10.15 -3.76 6.75
N ASN A 105 9.40 -3.81 7.86
CA ASN A 105 8.02 -4.27 7.90
C ASN A 105 6.97 -3.18 7.62
N GLY A 106 7.39 -1.94 7.38
CA GLY A 106 6.50 -0.79 7.11
C GLY A 106 6.16 0.07 8.32
N GLU A 107 6.61 -0.25 9.54
CA GLU A 107 6.42 0.66 10.69
C GLU A 107 7.25 1.94 10.54
N VAL A 108 6.65 3.10 10.83
CA VAL A 108 7.39 4.37 10.90
C VAL A 108 8.26 4.43 12.15
N ILE A 109 9.51 4.89 11.99
CA ILE A 109 10.47 5.12 13.09
C ILE A 109 10.56 6.61 13.41
N SER A 110 10.70 7.45 12.39
CA SER A 110 10.84 8.89 12.56
C SER A 110 10.38 9.62 11.30
N ILE A 111 9.78 10.79 11.45
CA ILE A 111 9.49 11.76 10.40
C ILE A 111 10.25 13.03 10.75
N THR A 112 10.92 13.61 9.76
CA THR A 112 11.64 14.89 9.89
C THR A 112 11.25 15.81 8.73
N GLY A 113 11.22 17.12 8.99
CA GLY A 113 10.72 18.14 8.06
C GLY A 113 9.76 19.09 8.78
N ASP A 114 9.27 20.10 8.07
CA ASP A 114 8.41 21.14 8.67
C ASP A 114 7.04 20.58 9.13
N ASP A 115 6.58 19.51 8.48
CA ASP A 115 5.34 18.81 8.81
C ASP A 115 5.58 17.54 9.67
N SER A 116 6.55 17.52 10.59
CA SER A 116 6.85 16.32 11.40
C SER A 116 6.07 16.19 12.73
N GLY A 117 4.82 16.66 12.78
CA GLY A 117 3.97 16.64 13.97
C GLY A 117 3.29 15.30 14.26
N GLU A 118 2.54 15.22 15.38
CA GLU A 118 1.79 14.02 15.80
C GLU A 118 0.86 13.49 14.69
N ASP A 119 0.14 14.38 14.00
CA ASP A 119 -0.76 13.98 12.91
C ASP A 119 -0.02 13.30 11.76
N SER A 120 1.25 13.62 11.52
CA SER A 120 2.05 13.01 10.46
C SER A 120 2.43 11.58 10.82
N TYR A 121 2.81 11.33 12.07
CA TYR A 121 3.07 9.97 12.56
C TYR A 121 1.79 9.13 12.59
N ARG A 122 0.68 9.74 13.02
CA ARG A 122 -0.63 9.10 13.05
C ARG A 122 -1.12 8.77 11.64
N ALA A 123 -0.97 9.70 10.68
CA ALA A 123 -1.27 9.48 9.26
C ALA A 123 -0.39 8.37 8.68
N ALA A 124 0.93 8.39 8.93
CA ALA A 124 1.85 7.37 8.47
C ALA A 124 1.48 5.98 9.01
N ALA A 125 1.05 5.87 10.27
CA ALA A 125 0.58 4.61 10.82
C ALA A 125 -0.70 4.07 10.13
N LEU A 126 -1.55 4.96 9.62
CA LEU A 126 -2.79 4.58 8.93
C LEU A 126 -2.59 4.24 7.44
N THR A 127 -1.56 4.80 6.82
CA THR A 127 -1.31 4.65 5.37
C THR A 127 -0.14 3.73 5.01
N SER A 128 0.69 3.37 5.98
CA SER A 128 1.77 2.41 5.78
C SER A 128 1.23 1.03 5.41
N PHE A 129 1.97 0.31 4.57
CA PHE A 129 1.71 -1.08 4.27
C PHE A 129 2.52 -1.99 5.18
N TYR A 130 1.84 -2.74 6.06
CA TYR A 130 2.48 -3.68 6.96
C TYR A 130 2.67 -5.03 6.29
N TYR A 131 3.92 -5.34 5.94
CA TYR A 131 4.27 -6.53 5.17
C TYR A 131 4.00 -7.83 5.95
N PRO A 132 3.52 -8.90 5.29
CA PRO A 132 3.39 -10.20 5.91
C PRO A 132 4.78 -10.77 6.27
N SER A 133 4.89 -11.48 7.38
CA SER A 133 6.16 -12.10 7.83
C SER A 133 6.54 -13.35 7.04
N LYS A 134 5.66 -13.83 6.16
CA LYS A 134 5.81 -15.07 5.38
C LYS A 134 5.29 -14.85 3.96
N ALA A 135 5.70 -15.73 3.06
CA ALA A 135 5.10 -15.80 1.73
C ALA A 135 3.60 -16.10 1.84
N ILE A 136 2.81 -15.45 0.98
CA ILE A 136 1.35 -15.55 0.94
C ILE A 136 0.87 -15.94 -0.45
N ASN A 137 -0.27 -16.61 -0.52
CA ASN A 137 -0.96 -16.96 -1.76
C ASN A 137 -2.18 -16.06 -1.96
N VAL A 138 -2.69 -16.04 -3.18
CA VAL A 138 -4.01 -15.47 -3.46
C VAL A 138 -5.06 -16.17 -2.58
N GLY A 139 -5.86 -15.37 -1.87
CA GLY A 139 -6.84 -15.80 -0.89
C GLY A 139 -6.37 -15.69 0.56
N ASP A 140 -5.06 -15.66 0.80
CA ASP A 140 -4.51 -15.57 2.16
C ASP A 140 -4.77 -14.17 2.75
N SER A 141 -4.88 -14.12 4.08
CA SER A 141 -5.06 -12.89 4.85
C SER A 141 -4.02 -12.81 5.96
N TRP A 142 -3.65 -11.60 6.34
CA TRP A 142 -2.77 -11.35 7.48
C TRP A 142 -3.18 -10.10 8.23
N THR A 143 -2.71 -10.01 9.47
CA THR A 143 -2.97 -8.89 10.35
C THR A 143 -1.67 -8.35 10.94
N PHE A 144 -1.69 -7.07 11.27
CA PHE A 144 -0.65 -6.41 12.05
C PHE A 144 -1.31 -5.61 13.18
N GLU A 145 -0.77 -5.72 14.39
CA GLU A 145 -1.22 -4.97 15.56
C GLU A 145 -0.17 -3.91 15.92
N GLY A 146 -0.55 -2.64 15.75
CA GLY A 146 0.24 -1.50 16.19
C GLY A 146 -0.09 -1.15 17.63
N LYS A 147 0.91 -1.15 18.51
CA LYS A 147 0.73 -0.85 19.94
C LYS A 147 0.47 0.63 20.23
N GLY A 148 0.68 1.51 19.26
CA GLY A 148 0.70 2.96 19.47
C GLY A 148 2.01 3.46 20.08
N ASP A 149 2.18 4.77 20.06
CA ASP A 149 3.26 5.51 20.72
C ASP A 149 2.75 6.90 21.06
N ASP A 150 2.43 7.11 22.34
CA ASP A 150 1.88 8.37 22.84
C ASP A 150 2.84 9.56 22.63
N LYS A 151 4.17 9.33 22.59
CA LYS A 151 5.14 10.41 22.37
C LYS A 151 5.14 10.90 20.93
N LEU A 152 4.79 10.02 19.99
CA LEU A 152 4.68 10.32 18.57
C LEU A 152 3.23 10.61 18.16
N GLY A 153 2.27 10.54 19.08
CA GLY A 153 0.85 10.71 18.80
C GLY A 153 0.17 9.52 18.10
N ILE A 154 0.89 8.40 17.90
CA ILE A 154 0.38 7.20 17.21
C ILE A 154 -0.59 6.48 18.14
N LYS A 155 -1.85 6.32 17.72
CA LYS A 155 -2.83 5.53 18.46
C LYS A 155 -2.61 4.04 18.25
N PRO A 156 -2.98 3.16 19.19
CA PRO A 156 -3.02 1.73 18.91
C PRO A 156 -3.99 1.46 17.75
N PHE A 157 -3.68 0.48 16.91
CA PHE A 157 -4.47 0.17 15.72
C PHE A 157 -4.33 -1.29 15.31
N THR A 158 -5.27 -1.75 14.49
CA THR A 158 -5.21 -3.05 13.80
C THR A 158 -5.25 -2.82 12.30
N ALA A 159 -4.31 -3.43 11.58
CA ALA A 159 -4.31 -3.51 10.13
C ALA A 159 -4.64 -4.93 9.70
N THR A 160 -5.62 -5.09 8.82
CA THR A 160 -6.03 -6.37 8.24
C THR A 160 -5.90 -6.29 6.73
N TYR A 161 -5.34 -7.32 6.12
CA TYR A 161 -5.09 -7.41 4.69
C TYR A 161 -5.53 -8.75 4.12
N LYS A 162 -5.91 -8.77 2.84
CA LYS A 162 -6.17 -9.99 2.07
C LYS A 162 -5.62 -9.88 0.67
N PHE A 163 -4.88 -10.89 0.23
CA PHE A 163 -4.38 -10.97 -1.13
C PHE A 163 -5.48 -11.46 -2.05
N GLU A 164 -6.08 -10.54 -2.82
CA GLU A 164 -7.30 -10.82 -3.58
C GLU A 164 -7.01 -11.50 -4.92
N ALA A 165 -6.02 -11.01 -5.67
CA ALA A 165 -5.69 -11.48 -7.00
C ALA A 165 -4.34 -10.97 -7.47
N VAL A 166 -3.77 -11.63 -8.48
CA VAL A 166 -2.73 -11.04 -9.34
C VAL A 166 -3.41 -10.46 -10.58
N GLU A 167 -3.19 -9.17 -10.86
CA GLU A 167 -3.72 -8.52 -12.07
C GLU A 167 -2.72 -7.53 -12.67
N THR A 168 -2.88 -7.24 -13.96
CA THR A 168 -2.02 -6.29 -14.67
C THR A 168 -2.59 -4.87 -14.54
N VAL A 169 -1.79 -3.93 -14.06
CA VAL A 169 -2.10 -2.49 -14.03
C VAL A 169 -1.06 -1.76 -14.87
N GLY A 170 -1.48 -1.25 -16.03
CA GLY A 170 -0.56 -0.69 -17.02
C GLY A 170 0.45 -1.75 -17.49
N LYS A 171 1.74 -1.51 -17.27
CA LYS A 171 2.83 -2.45 -17.60
C LYS A 171 3.25 -3.36 -16.43
N TYR A 172 2.62 -3.21 -15.26
CA TYR A 172 3.02 -3.89 -14.03
C TYR A 172 2.13 -5.11 -13.78
N GLU A 173 2.75 -6.24 -13.43
CA GLU A 173 2.04 -7.35 -12.79
C GLU A 173 1.95 -7.03 -11.30
N THR A 174 0.74 -6.99 -10.76
CA THR A 174 0.49 -6.47 -9.42
C THR A 174 -0.27 -7.46 -8.55
N ALA A 175 0.09 -7.52 -7.27
CA ALA A 175 -0.71 -8.10 -6.23
C ALA A 175 -1.78 -7.08 -5.79
N LYS A 176 -3.05 -7.39 -6.08
CA LYS A 176 -4.20 -6.65 -5.58
C LYS A 176 -4.52 -7.10 -4.17
N ILE A 177 -4.50 -6.17 -3.22
CA ILE A 177 -4.66 -6.46 -1.80
C ILE A 177 -5.77 -5.56 -1.27
N SER A 178 -6.79 -6.16 -0.64
CA SER A 178 -7.75 -5.40 0.16
C SER A 178 -7.18 -5.16 1.55
N TYR A 179 -7.48 -4.00 2.13
CA TYR A 179 -6.97 -3.64 3.45
C TYR A 179 -7.95 -2.82 4.27
N THR A 180 -7.76 -2.87 5.58
CA THR A 180 -8.38 -1.97 6.55
C THR A 180 -7.39 -1.73 7.68
N VAL A 181 -7.02 -0.47 7.92
CA VAL A 181 -6.29 -0.02 9.10
C VAL A 181 -7.24 0.79 9.95
N LYS A 182 -7.43 0.41 11.22
CA LYS A 182 -8.37 1.04 12.13
C LYS A 182 -7.72 1.27 13.49
N GLU A 183 -7.78 2.50 13.98
CA GLU A 183 -7.38 2.80 15.35
C GLU A 183 -8.33 2.13 16.35
N THR A 184 -7.73 1.58 17.41
CA THR A 184 -8.42 0.87 18.49
C THR A 184 -8.43 1.68 19.80
N GLY A 185 -7.89 2.90 19.77
CA GLY A 185 -7.90 3.84 20.89
C GLY A 185 -7.97 5.30 20.43
N GLY A 186 -8.01 6.22 21.39
CA GLY A 186 -8.23 7.66 21.15
C GLY A 186 -9.71 8.06 21.23
N SER A 187 -9.97 9.37 21.29
CA SER A 187 -11.33 9.92 21.38
C SER A 187 -12.06 9.93 20.04
N ILE A 188 -11.32 10.07 18.93
CA ILE A 188 -11.85 10.11 17.57
C ILE A 188 -11.03 9.12 16.72
N PRO A 189 -11.34 7.81 16.75
CA PRO A 189 -10.58 6.81 16.03
C PRO A 189 -10.70 6.98 14.52
N ALA A 190 -9.56 6.90 13.84
CA ALA A 190 -9.45 6.97 12.40
C ALA A 190 -9.51 5.58 11.74
N THR A 191 -9.96 5.54 10.50
CA THR A 191 -9.94 4.33 9.66
C THR A 191 -9.52 4.67 8.23
N ALA A 192 -8.65 3.84 7.65
CA ALA A 192 -8.34 3.82 6.23
C ALA A 192 -8.62 2.42 5.67
N LYS A 193 -9.39 2.31 4.59
CA LYS A 193 -9.72 1.01 3.97
C LYS A 193 -9.82 1.11 2.46
N GLY A 194 -9.48 0.04 1.77
CA GLY A 194 -9.61 0.02 0.31
C GLY A 194 -8.77 -1.06 -0.35
N LEU A 195 -8.21 -0.72 -1.50
CA LEU A 195 -7.42 -1.61 -2.34
C LEU A 195 -6.05 -0.98 -2.63
N ILE A 196 -5.00 -1.77 -2.50
CA ILE A 196 -3.65 -1.42 -2.91
C ILE A 196 -3.15 -2.43 -3.95
N TRP A 197 -2.43 -1.94 -4.95
CA TRP A 197 -1.80 -2.74 -5.99
C TRP A 197 -0.30 -2.57 -5.87
N LEU A 198 0.39 -3.64 -5.50
CA LEU A 198 1.84 -3.68 -5.36
C LEU A 198 2.45 -4.47 -6.50
N ASP A 199 3.50 -3.96 -7.16
CA ASP A 199 4.27 -4.73 -8.15
C ASP A 199 4.78 -6.05 -7.53
N THR A 200 4.57 -7.17 -8.22
CA THR A 200 4.88 -8.51 -7.69
C THR A 200 6.38 -8.77 -7.51
N LYS A 201 7.26 -7.96 -8.12
CA LYS A 201 8.72 -8.11 -8.04
C LYS A 201 9.31 -7.26 -6.93
N ALA A 202 8.89 -5.99 -6.86
CA ALA A 202 9.51 -5.00 -5.99
C ALA A 202 8.66 -4.63 -4.76
N SER A 203 7.39 -5.03 -4.74
CA SER A 203 6.35 -4.53 -3.82
C SER A 203 6.22 -3.00 -3.85
N GLU A 204 6.56 -2.37 -4.96
CA GLU A 204 6.31 -0.95 -5.18
C GLU A 204 4.81 -0.71 -5.36
N MET A 205 4.26 0.34 -4.75
CA MET A 205 2.88 0.72 -4.97
C MET A 205 2.70 1.22 -6.41
N ILE A 206 1.78 0.62 -7.15
CA ILE A 206 1.39 1.04 -8.50
C ILE A 206 0.09 1.84 -8.46
N LYS A 207 -0.82 1.43 -7.59
CA LYS A 207 -2.13 2.06 -7.43
C LYS A 207 -2.65 1.90 -5.99
N LEU A 208 -3.42 2.87 -5.52
CA LEU A 208 -4.16 2.84 -4.27
C LEU A 208 -5.53 3.47 -4.50
N GLU A 209 -6.57 2.86 -3.94
CA GLU A 209 -7.89 3.44 -3.77
C GLU A 209 -8.25 3.29 -2.29
N SER A 210 -8.50 4.40 -1.59
CA SER A 210 -8.73 4.38 -0.15
C SER A 210 -9.91 5.25 0.24
N ALA A 211 -10.74 4.76 1.16
CA ALA A 211 -11.75 5.51 1.87
C ALA A 211 -11.24 5.77 3.30
N TRP A 212 -11.36 7.02 3.72
CA TRP A 212 -10.86 7.57 4.96
C TRP A 212 -12.01 8.05 5.83
N GLU A 213 -11.92 7.75 7.12
CA GLU A 213 -12.82 8.22 8.16
C GLU A 213 -11.99 8.80 9.29
N ASN A 214 -12.28 10.05 9.69
CA ASN A 214 -11.55 10.80 10.71
C ASN A 214 -10.02 10.79 10.52
N PHE A 215 -9.56 10.87 9.27
CA PHE A 215 -8.15 10.75 8.95
C PHE A 215 -7.36 11.99 9.42
N PRO A 216 -6.29 11.82 10.22
CA PRO A 216 -5.46 12.93 10.68
C PRO A 216 -4.66 13.47 9.50
N THR A 217 -4.88 14.73 9.15
CA THR A 217 -4.16 15.36 8.03
C THR A 217 -3.30 16.48 8.60
N PRO A 218 -1.97 16.41 8.44
CA PRO A 218 -1.07 17.46 8.91
C PRO A 218 -1.52 18.84 8.39
N GLY A 219 -1.64 19.81 9.32
CA GLY A 219 -2.06 21.17 9.01
C GLY A 219 -3.58 21.38 8.81
N ALA A 220 -4.39 20.32 8.80
CA ALA A 220 -5.84 20.45 8.80
C ALA A 220 -6.36 20.77 10.22
N PRO A 221 -7.36 21.67 10.38
CA PRO A 221 -7.89 22.02 11.69
C PRO A 221 -8.72 20.88 12.33
N GLU A 222 -9.28 19.99 11.51
CA GLU A 222 -10.09 18.85 11.94
C GLU A 222 -9.75 17.63 11.07
N PRO A 223 -9.95 16.40 11.57
CA PRO A 223 -9.78 15.19 10.78
C PRO A 223 -10.69 15.16 9.55
N ILE A 224 -10.22 14.56 8.46
CA ILE A 224 -10.95 14.52 7.19
C ILE A 224 -11.60 13.15 6.93
N THR A 225 -12.76 13.17 6.29
CA THR A 225 -13.45 11.99 5.80
C THR A 225 -13.65 12.13 4.30
N GLY A 226 -13.35 11.07 3.56
CA GLY A 226 -13.38 11.13 2.10
C GLY A 226 -12.76 9.93 1.44
N LYS A 227 -12.36 10.11 0.18
CA LYS A 227 -11.72 9.08 -0.62
C LYS A 227 -10.53 9.65 -1.36
N ILE A 228 -9.50 8.84 -1.51
CA ILE A 228 -8.34 9.15 -2.33
C ILE A 228 -8.08 8.04 -3.34
N LYS A 229 -7.41 8.43 -4.41
CA LYS A 229 -6.79 7.54 -5.38
C LYS A 229 -5.36 8.01 -5.61
N VAL A 230 -4.42 7.07 -5.58
CA VAL A 230 -3.02 7.31 -5.90
C VAL A 230 -2.63 6.39 -7.03
N GLU A 231 -2.00 6.92 -8.07
CA GLU A 231 -1.54 6.15 -9.23
C GLU A 231 -0.11 6.52 -9.57
N LYS A 232 0.75 5.52 -9.81
CA LYS A 232 2.10 5.76 -10.31
C LYS A 232 2.04 6.44 -11.67
N VAL A 233 2.86 7.47 -11.84
CA VAL A 233 3.08 8.17 -13.10
C VAL A 233 4.33 7.59 -13.74
N ASP A 234 4.17 7.11 -14.96
CA ASP A 234 5.25 6.57 -15.80
C ASP A 234 6.01 7.67 -16.56
#